data_AF-A0A851CSU0-F1
#
_entry.id   AF-A0A851CSU0-F1
#
_cell.length_a   1.000
_cell.length_b   1.000
_cell.length_c   1.000
_cell.angle_alpha   90.00
_cell.angle_beta   90.00
_cell.angle_gamma   90.00
#
_symmetry.space_group_name_H-M   'P 1'
#
loop_
_entity.id
_entity.type
_entity.pdbx_description
1 polymer ?
#
loop_
_entity_poly.entity_id
_entity_poly.type
_entity_poly.pdbx_seq_one_letter_code
_entity_poly.pdbx_strand_id
1 'polypeptide(L)'
;RNVYKDYRFLELACDSQEEVDSWKASLLRAGVYPDKSSTENEENGQADNFSMDPQLERQVETIRNLVDSYMSIINKCIRDLIPKTIMHLMINNVKEFINAELLAHLYSSEDQNTLMEESAEQAQRRDETLRMYQALKEALAIIGDISTSTVSTPAPPPVDDSWLQQARRSPPPSPSTPRRPTLNNPPTRPLSGRGPAPAIPSPGPQSGAPPVPFRPGPLPPFPSGGEAHGGPPQVPSRPTRAPPSVP
;
A
#
# COMPACT_ATOMS: atom_id res chain seq x y z
N ARG A 1 -44.99 2.48 48.15
CA ARG A 1 -45.81 2.22 46.94
C ARG A 1 -45.33 3.15 45.84
N ASN A 2 -44.82 2.56 44.76
CA ASN A 2 -45.15 2.87 43.36
C ASN A 2 -44.49 1.81 42.48
N VAL A 3 -45.11 1.47 41.34
CA VAL A 3 -44.46 0.64 40.31
C VAL A 3 -44.40 1.38 38.97
N TYR A 4 -45.48 1.99 38.47
CA TYR A 4 -45.33 3.02 37.44
C TYR A 4 -46.60 3.86 37.30
N LYS A 5 -46.51 5.18 37.55
CA LYS A 5 -47.67 6.10 37.47
C LYS A 5 -48.88 5.55 38.26
N ASP A 6 -50.05 5.46 37.63
CA ASP A 6 -51.31 4.98 38.22
C ASP A 6 -51.49 3.46 38.12
N TYR A 7 -50.57 2.74 37.46
CA TYR A 7 -50.67 1.29 37.29
C TYR A 7 -50.24 0.54 38.55
N ARG A 8 -51.05 -0.47 38.90
CA ARG A 8 -50.83 -1.32 40.09
C ARG A 8 -49.80 -2.43 39.85
N PHE A 9 -49.60 -2.82 38.60
CA PHE A 9 -48.60 -3.80 38.16
C PHE A 9 -48.00 -3.36 36.82
N LEU A 10 -46.78 -3.83 36.51
CA LEU A 10 -46.12 -3.64 35.22
C LEU A 10 -46.07 -5.00 34.53
N GLU A 11 -46.66 -5.09 33.34
CA GLU A 11 -46.65 -6.30 32.52
C GLU A 11 -45.41 -6.30 31.61
N LEU A 12 -44.62 -7.35 31.69
CA LEU A 12 -43.42 -7.57 30.88
C LEU A 12 -43.57 -8.92 30.18
N ALA A 13 -43.32 -8.95 28.87
CA ALA A 13 -43.33 -10.16 28.07
C ALA A 13 -41.93 -10.41 27.50
N CYS A 14 -41.58 -11.68 27.32
CA CYS A 14 -40.38 -12.11 26.60
C CYS A 14 -40.78 -13.12 25.54
N ASP A 15 -39.96 -13.23 24.50
CA ASP A 15 -40.27 -14.06 23.32
C ASP A 15 -39.84 -15.53 23.51
N SER A 16 -39.06 -15.82 24.56
CA SER A 16 -38.57 -17.16 24.89
C SER A 16 -38.63 -17.46 26.38
N GLN A 17 -38.86 -18.73 26.72
CA GLN A 17 -38.84 -19.23 28.10
C GLN A 17 -37.48 -19.01 28.77
N GLU A 18 -36.36 -19.15 28.04
CA GLU A 18 -35.00 -18.92 28.56
C GLU A 18 -34.80 -17.46 28.99
N GLU A 19 -35.35 -16.52 28.23
CA GLU A 19 -35.30 -15.10 28.59
C GLU A 19 -36.15 -14.81 29.82
N VAL A 20 -37.36 -15.38 29.89
CA VAL A 20 -38.22 -15.26 31.08
C VAL A 20 -37.48 -15.74 32.32
N ASP A 21 -36.82 -16.89 32.23
CA ASP A 21 -36.12 -17.49 33.37
C ASP A 21 -34.82 -16.73 33.73
N SER A 22 -34.10 -16.19 32.74
CA SER A 22 -32.96 -15.28 32.96
C SER A 22 -33.36 -13.95 33.62
N TRP A 23 -34.49 -13.37 33.19
CA TRP A 23 -35.06 -12.17 33.81
C TRP A 23 -35.57 -12.44 35.22
N LYS A 24 -36.25 -13.57 35.46
CA LYS A 24 -36.65 -13.99 36.81
C LYS A 24 -35.44 -14.18 37.73
N ALA A 25 -34.38 -14.84 37.26
CA ALA A 25 -33.15 -15.03 38.02
C ALA A 25 -32.47 -13.68 38.34
N SER A 26 -32.44 -12.76 37.38
CA SER A 26 -31.87 -11.42 37.56
C SER A 26 -32.69 -10.56 38.53
N LEU A 27 -34.02 -10.61 38.45
CA LEU A 27 -34.94 -9.92 39.37
C LEU A 27 -34.81 -10.47 40.80
N LEU A 28 -34.75 -11.79 40.95
CA LEU A 28 -34.46 -12.45 42.23
C LEU A 28 -33.13 -11.98 42.81
N ARG A 29 -32.08 -11.92 41.98
CA ARG A 29 -30.77 -11.40 42.36
C ARG A 29 -30.81 -9.92 42.74
N ALA A 30 -31.68 -9.13 42.13
CA ALA A 30 -31.93 -7.72 42.47
C ALA A 30 -32.81 -7.54 43.72
N GLY A 31 -33.29 -8.62 44.34
CA GLY A 31 -34.12 -8.60 45.55
C GLY A 31 -35.62 -8.52 45.31
N VAL A 32 -36.08 -8.75 44.07
CA VAL A 32 -37.51 -8.84 43.73
C VAL A 32 -37.94 -10.30 43.82
N TYR A 33 -38.74 -10.63 44.84
CA TYR A 33 -39.21 -11.99 45.07
C TYR A 33 -40.61 -12.19 44.47
N PRO A 34 -40.87 -13.36 43.85
CA PRO A 34 -42.23 -13.72 43.44
C PRO A 34 -43.15 -13.81 44.67
N ASP A 35 -44.40 -13.39 44.50
CA ASP A 35 -45.38 -13.41 45.58
C ASP A 35 -45.72 -14.88 45.93
N LYS A 36 -45.62 -15.23 47.22
CA LYS A 36 -45.71 -16.63 47.68
C LYS A 36 -47.16 -17.13 47.85
N SER A 37 -48.16 -16.29 47.56
CA SER A 37 -49.56 -16.57 47.89
C SER A 37 -50.31 -17.52 46.93
N SER A 38 -49.62 -18.22 46.02
CA SER A 38 -50.30 -19.07 45.02
C SER A 38 -49.58 -20.36 44.63
N THR A 39 -48.68 -20.89 45.47
CA THR A 39 -48.04 -22.18 45.21
C THR A 39 -47.92 -22.99 46.49
N GLU A 40 -49.00 -23.71 46.83
CA GLU A 40 -48.87 -24.94 47.62
C GLU A 40 -48.35 -26.02 46.65
N ASN A 41 -47.37 -26.81 47.11
CA ASN A 41 -46.62 -27.86 46.39
C ASN A 41 -45.57 -27.40 45.36
N GLU A 42 -44.30 -27.40 45.80
CA GLU A 42 -43.32 -28.39 45.32
C GLU A 42 -42.10 -28.39 46.25
N GLU A 43 -42.04 -29.42 47.09
CA GLU A 43 -40.84 -29.89 47.75
C GLU A 43 -39.93 -30.54 46.70
N ASN A 44 -38.64 -30.27 46.84
CA ASN A 44 -37.49 -31.09 46.41
C ASN A 44 -36.62 -30.48 45.31
N GLY A 45 -35.44 -30.03 45.72
CA GLY A 45 -34.35 -29.79 44.78
C GLY A 45 -33.30 -28.79 45.26
N GLN A 46 -32.75 -28.91 46.47
CA GLN A 46 -31.42 -28.31 46.72
C GLN A 46 -30.75 -28.81 48.02
N ALA A 47 -30.21 -30.01 47.95
CA ALA A 47 -29.24 -30.50 48.93
C ALA A 47 -28.00 -31.03 48.21
N ASP A 48 -27.45 -30.23 47.29
CA ASP A 48 -26.06 -30.35 46.82
C ASP A 48 -25.54 -28.95 46.42
N ASN A 49 -25.96 -27.94 47.19
CA ASN A 49 -25.25 -26.68 47.21
C ASN A 49 -23.88 -26.98 47.85
N PHE A 50 -22.85 -27.18 47.01
CA PHE A 50 -21.53 -26.66 47.35
C PHE A 50 -21.82 -25.28 47.93
N SER A 51 -21.66 -25.13 49.24
CA SER A 51 -21.70 -23.83 49.89
C SER A 51 -20.54 -23.08 49.30
N MET A 52 -20.74 -22.47 48.13
CA MET A 52 -19.84 -21.50 47.57
C MET A 52 -19.79 -20.42 48.63
N ASP A 53 -18.69 -20.42 49.38
CA ASP A 53 -18.43 -19.38 50.35
C ASP A 53 -18.48 -18.07 49.56
N PRO A 54 -19.46 -17.18 49.79
CA PRO A 54 -19.60 -15.93 49.04
C PRO A 54 -18.33 -15.08 49.14
N GLN A 55 -17.53 -15.30 50.19
CA GLN A 55 -16.22 -14.69 50.34
C GLN A 55 -15.19 -15.28 49.36
N LEU A 56 -15.15 -16.60 49.17
CA LEU A 56 -14.25 -17.25 48.21
C LEU A 56 -14.60 -16.84 46.77
N GLU A 57 -15.88 -16.77 46.41
CA GLU A 57 -16.30 -16.29 45.08
C GLU A 57 -15.81 -14.87 44.82
N ARG A 58 -15.98 -13.96 45.78
CA ARG A 58 -15.49 -12.57 45.68
C ARG A 58 -13.97 -12.51 45.58
N GLN A 59 -13.26 -13.33 46.34
CA GLN A 59 -11.80 -13.39 46.30
C GLN A 59 -11.29 -13.91 44.95
N VAL A 60 -11.87 -14.99 44.43
CA VAL A 60 -11.52 -15.53 43.12
C VAL A 60 -11.77 -14.50 42.02
N GLU A 61 -12.89 -13.79 42.07
CA GLU A 61 -13.19 -12.74 41.10
C GLU A 61 -12.21 -11.56 41.20
N THR A 62 -11.82 -11.19 42.42
CA THR A 62 -10.78 -10.17 42.63
C THR A 62 -9.45 -10.62 42.02
N ILE A 63 -9.06 -11.87 42.23
CA ILE A 63 -7.82 -12.44 41.67
C ILE A 63 -7.86 -12.47 40.15
N ARG A 64 -8.98 -12.89 39.53
CA ARG A 64 -9.15 -12.87 38.06
C ARG A 64 -8.93 -11.47 37.50
N ASN A 65 -9.60 -10.47 38.07
CA ASN A 65 -9.48 -9.08 37.64
C ASN A 65 -8.03 -8.56 37.75
N LEU A 66 -7.30 -8.95 38.80
CA LEU A 66 -5.88 -8.59 38.96
C LEU A 66 -4.98 -9.28 37.93
N VAL A 67 -5.21 -10.57 37.68
CA VAL A 67 -4.46 -11.35 36.67
C VAL A 67 -4.70 -10.81 35.27
N ASP A 68 -5.95 -10.50 34.92
CA ASP A 68 -6.31 -9.94 33.62
C ASP A 68 -5.66 -8.57 33.40
N SER A 69 -5.68 -7.72 34.44
CA SER A 69 -5.00 -6.43 34.42
C SER A 69 -3.49 -6.58 34.24
N TYR A 70 -2.86 -7.49 34.99
CA TYR A 70 -1.43 -7.75 34.89
C TYR A 70 -1.03 -8.30 33.52
N MET A 71 -1.78 -9.27 32.99
CA MET A 71 -1.54 -9.83 31.66
C MET A 71 -1.77 -8.80 30.56
N SER A 72 -2.74 -7.89 30.71
CA SER A 72 -2.94 -6.77 29.78
C SER A 72 -1.71 -5.87 29.70
N ILE A 73 -1.11 -5.53 30.85
CA ILE A 73 0.12 -4.75 30.93
C ILE A 73 1.27 -5.50 30.27
N ILE A 74 1.49 -6.78 30.60
CA ILE A 74 2.53 -7.60 29.99
C ILE A 74 2.36 -7.65 28.48
N ASN A 75 1.16 -7.94 27.99
CA ASN A 75 0.89 -8.03 26.56
C ASN A 75 1.14 -6.70 25.84
N LYS A 76 0.88 -5.57 26.50
CA LYS A 76 1.22 -4.25 25.99
C LYS A 76 2.74 -4.05 25.93
N CYS A 77 3.47 -4.46 26.97
CA CYS A 77 4.94 -4.42 26.98
C CYS A 77 5.55 -5.32 25.90
N ILE A 78 5.04 -6.54 25.71
CA ILE A 78 5.51 -7.48 24.69
C ILE A 78 5.30 -6.91 23.29
N ARG A 79 4.09 -6.38 23.00
CA ARG A 79 3.78 -5.76 21.70
C ARG A 79 4.63 -4.53 21.40
N ASP A 80 5.12 -3.84 22.42
CA ASP A 80 6.00 -2.68 22.27
C ASP A 80 7.48 -3.07 22.14
N LEU A 81 7.95 -3.99 23.00
CA LEU A 81 9.37 -4.34 23.08
C LEU A 81 9.81 -5.29 21.97
N ILE A 82 8.99 -6.26 21.55
CA ILE A 82 9.41 -7.22 20.51
C ILE A 82 9.78 -6.51 19.20
N PRO A 83 8.94 -5.61 18.63
CA PRO A 83 9.31 -4.90 17.41
C PRO A 83 10.58 -4.04 17.57
N LYS A 84 10.76 -3.41 18.75
CA LYS A 84 11.96 -2.63 19.05
C LYS A 84 13.22 -3.48 19.11
N THR A 85 13.12 -4.67 19.72
CA THR A 85 14.21 -5.65 19.79
C THR A 85 14.58 -6.15 18.39
N ILE A 86 13.59 -6.52 17.56
CA ILE A 86 13.84 -6.95 16.17
C ILE A 86 14.49 -5.81 15.37
N MET A 87 13.98 -4.59 15.51
CA MET A 87 14.54 -3.42 14.84
C MET A 87 16.00 -3.19 15.22
N HIS A 88 16.31 -3.23 16.53
CA HIS A 88 17.65 -2.95 17.01
C HIS A 88 18.64 -4.08 16.69
N LEU A 89 18.26 -5.33 16.94
CA LEU A 89 19.17 -6.47 16.82
C LEU A 89 19.29 -7.00 15.40
N MET A 90 18.21 -7.02 14.62
CA MET A 90 18.23 -7.60 13.28
C MET A 90 18.31 -6.53 12.21
N ILE A 91 17.37 -5.59 12.19
CA ILE A 91 17.26 -4.63 11.07
C ILE A 91 18.45 -3.67 11.07
N ASN A 92 18.75 -3.05 12.21
CA ASN A 92 19.85 -2.11 12.30
C ASN A 92 21.21 -2.80 12.14
N ASN A 93 21.37 -4.01 12.68
CA ASN A 93 22.59 -4.79 12.50
C ASN A 93 22.83 -5.17 11.03
N VAL A 94 21.82 -5.71 10.33
CA VAL A 94 21.95 -6.04 8.90
C VAL A 94 22.19 -4.77 8.07
N LYS A 95 21.52 -3.66 8.41
CA LYS A 95 21.78 -2.37 7.77
C LYS A 95 23.24 -1.95 7.96
N GLU A 96 23.80 -2.08 9.16
CA GLU A 96 25.19 -1.73 9.43
C GLU A 96 26.15 -2.66 8.69
N PHE A 97 25.91 -3.97 8.71
CA PHE A 97 26.66 -4.96 7.93
C PHE A 97 26.72 -4.61 6.45
N ILE A 98 25.56 -4.28 5.82
CA ILE A 98 25.51 -3.90 4.41
C ILE A 98 26.35 -2.66 4.12
N ASN A 99 26.32 -1.66 5.02
CA ASN A 99 26.99 -0.38 4.79
C ASN A 99 28.50 -0.41 5.11
N ALA A 100 28.91 -1.18 6.12
CA ALA A 100 30.27 -1.13 6.65
C ALA A 100 31.11 -2.37 6.32
N GLU A 101 30.50 -3.55 6.23
CA GLU A 101 31.24 -4.82 6.20
C GLU A 101 31.09 -5.59 4.88
N LEU A 102 29.93 -5.50 4.22
CA LEU A 102 29.62 -6.29 3.03
C LEU A 102 30.66 -6.10 1.93
N LEU A 103 31.08 -4.86 1.68
CA LEU A 103 32.07 -4.56 0.64
C LEU A 103 33.43 -5.21 0.94
N ALA A 104 33.87 -5.14 2.20
CA ALA A 104 35.12 -5.78 2.62
C ALA A 104 35.05 -7.30 2.45
N HIS A 105 33.90 -7.92 2.77
CA HIS A 105 33.69 -9.34 2.54
C HIS A 105 33.72 -9.71 1.06
N LEU A 106 33.09 -8.92 0.19
CA LEU A 106 33.14 -9.15 -1.26
C LEU A 106 34.57 -9.02 -1.82
N TYR A 107 35.36 -8.06 -1.35
CA TYR A 107 36.77 -7.92 -1.75
C TYR A 107 37.71 -8.95 -1.14
N SER A 108 37.34 -9.55 -0.01
CA SER A 108 38.09 -10.67 0.57
C SER A 108 37.88 -12.00 -0.18
N SER A 109 36.93 -12.05 -1.12
CA SER A 109 36.70 -13.24 -1.93
C SER A 109 37.89 -13.47 -2.88
N GLU A 110 38.32 -14.73 -2.98
CA GLU A 110 39.53 -15.11 -3.71
C GLU A 110 39.35 -15.01 -5.24
N ASP A 111 38.10 -15.01 -5.72
CA ASP A 111 37.76 -14.96 -7.15
C ASP A 111 36.85 -13.78 -7.50
N GLN A 112 37.41 -12.57 -7.43
CA GLN A 112 36.71 -11.34 -7.81
C GLN A 112 36.36 -11.30 -9.31
N ASN A 113 37.14 -11.95 -10.17
CA ASN A 113 36.92 -11.94 -11.62
C ASN A 113 35.63 -12.67 -11.99
N THR A 114 35.40 -13.86 -11.43
CA THR A 114 34.15 -14.59 -11.63
C THR A 114 32.97 -13.86 -11.00
N LEU A 115 33.16 -13.23 -9.83
CA LEU A 115 32.11 -12.43 -9.19
C LEU A 115 31.67 -11.23 -10.05
N MET A 116 32.59 -10.65 -10.81
CA MET A 116 32.35 -9.51 -11.69
C MET A 116 32.11 -9.90 -13.17
N GLU A 117 31.93 -11.19 -13.45
CA GLU A 117 31.71 -11.67 -14.81
C GLU A 117 30.42 -11.10 -15.42
N GLU A 118 30.49 -10.63 -16.67
CA GLU A 118 29.30 -10.15 -17.38
C GLU A 118 28.41 -11.33 -17.79
N SER A 119 27.09 -11.17 -17.67
CA SER A 119 26.18 -12.18 -18.18
C SER A 119 26.24 -12.24 -19.71
N ALA A 120 26.12 -13.44 -20.29
CA ALA A 120 26.16 -13.63 -21.74
C ALA A 120 25.13 -12.77 -22.49
N GLU A 121 23.94 -12.57 -21.91
CA GLU A 121 22.92 -11.69 -22.46
C GLU A 121 23.38 -10.22 -22.52
N GLN A 122 24.07 -9.75 -21.47
CA GLN A 122 24.56 -8.38 -21.41
C GLN A 122 25.75 -8.17 -22.36
N ALA A 123 26.64 -9.17 -22.48
CA ALA A 123 27.71 -9.19 -23.46
C ALA A 123 27.15 -9.09 -24.90
N GLN A 124 26.13 -9.90 -25.21
CA GLN A 124 25.47 -9.87 -26.51
C GLN A 124 24.82 -8.50 -26.78
N ARG A 125 24.09 -7.94 -25.81
CA ARG A 125 23.45 -6.61 -25.95
C ARG A 125 24.48 -5.50 -26.18
N ARG A 126 25.63 -5.57 -25.50
CA ARG A 126 26.77 -4.66 -25.72
C ARG A 126 27.30 -4.78 -27.14
N ASP A 127 27.51 -6.00 -27.63
CA ASP A 127 28.03 -6.26 -28.98
C ASP A 127 27.04 -5.84 -30.08
N GLU A 128 25.74 -6.04 -29.88
CA GLU A 128 24.69 -5.55 -30.79
C GLU A 128 24.68 -4.02 -30.86
N THR A 129 24.80 -3.36 -29.70
CA THR A 129 24.87 -1.89 -29.62
C THR A 129 26.12 -1.36 -30.33
N LEU A 130 27.27 -2.00 -30.14
CA LEU A 130 28.51 -1.64 -30.84
C LEU A 130 28.39 -1.83 -32.35
N ARG A 131 27.78 -2.94 -32.80
CA ARG A 131 27.53 -3.21 -34.22
C ARG A 131 26.62 -2.15 -34.84
N MET A 132 25.54 -1.80 -34.14
CA MET A 132 24.61 -0.75 -34.57
C MET A 132 25.31 0.62 -34.62
N TYR A 133 26.12 0.96 -33.61
CA TYR A 133 26.89 2.18 -33.59
C TYR A 133 27.85 2.30 -34.77
N GLN A 134 28.56 1.22 -35.09
CA GLN A 134 29.46 1.16 -36.24
C GLN A 134 28.70 1.36 -37.56
N ALA A 135 27.58 0.67 -37.73
CA ALA A 135 26.73 0.83 -38.92
C ALA A 135 26.20 2.26 -39.09
N LEU A 136 25.82 2.93 -37.99
CA LEU A 136 25.38 4.32 -38.03
C LEU A 136 26.52 5.29 -38.38
N LYS A 137 27.74 5.05 -37.89
CA LYS A 137 28.92 5.83 -38.29
C LYS A 137 29.22 5.69 -39.78
N GLU A 138 29.16 4.48 -40.30
CA GLU A 138 29.36 4.22 -41.73
C GLU A 138 28.26 4.88 -42.58
N ALA A 139 27.00 4.81 -42.15
CA ALA A 139 25.91 5.51 -42.82
C ALA A 139 26.13 7.03 -42.85
N LEU A 140 26.59 7.63 -41.75
CA LEU A 140 26.93 9.06 -41.70
C LEU A 140 28.09 9.42 -42.63
N ALA A 141 29.12 8.57 -42.72
CA ALA A 141 30.23 8.77 -43.65
C ALA A 141 29.73 8.76 -45.10
N ILE A 142 28.89 7.79 -45.48
CA ILE A 142 28.29 7.70 -46.81
C ILE A 142 27.46 8.95 -47.13
N ILE A 143 26.65 9.45 -46.18
CA ILE A 143 25.88 10.69 -46.36
C ILE A 143 26.84 11.88 -46.59
N GLY A 144 27.92 11.95 -45.83
CA GLY A 144 28.98 12.95 -46.01
C GLY A 144 29.57 12.91 -47.42
N ASP A 145 29.94 11.71 -47.89
CA ASP A 145 30.52 11.50 -49.22
C ASP A 145 29.56 11.89 -50.34
N ILE A 146 28.27 11.54 -50.24
CA ILE A 146 27.25 11.91 -51.23
C ILE A 146 27.09 13.43 -51.28
N SER A 147 27.02 14.08 -50.11
CA SER A 147 26.86 15.54 -49.99
C SER A 147 27.99 16.31 -50.68
N THR A 148 29.23 15.83 -50.59
CA THR A 148 30.40 16.51 -51.19
C THR A 148 30.72 16.05 -52.61
N SER A 149 30.33 14.84 -53.00
CA SER A 149 30.76 14.22 -54.26
C SER A 149 29.73 14.24 -55.38
N THR A 150 28.47 14.60 -55.10
CA THR A 150 27.41 14.63 -56.12
C THR A 150 26.98 16.06 -56.45
N VAL A 151 26.88 16.36 -57.75
CA VAL A 151 26.32 17.63 -58.26
C VAL A 151 24.86 17.40 -58.65
N SER A 152 23.97 18.22 -58.09
CA SER A 152 22.56 18.24 -58.49
C SER A 152 22.44 18.93 -59.84
N THR A 153 22.05 18.18 -60.88
CA THR A 153 21.72 18.74 -62.19
C THR A 153 20.30 19.33 -62.12
N PRO A 154 20.10 20.63 -62.40
CA PRO A 154 18.77 21.22 -62.44
C PRO A 154 17.90 20.49 -63.46
N ALA A 155 16.62 20.27 -63.13
CA ALA A 155 15.69 19.66 -64.06
C ALA A 155 15.62 20.47 -65.36
N PRO A 156 15.66 19.84 -66.54
CA PRO A 156 15.55 20.55 -67.81
C PRO A 156 14.20 21.30 -67.85
N PRO A 157 14.15 22.46 -68.53
CA PRO A 157 12.92 23.23 -68.64
C PRO A 157 11.80 22.36 -69.25
N PRO A 158 10.54 22.52 -68.79
CA PRO A 158 9.41 21.77 -69.33
C PRO A 158 9.29 22.02 -70.83
N VAL A 159 9.16 20.93 -71.59
CA VAL A 159 9.01 20.94 -73.04
C VAL A 159 7.56 21.28 -73.39
N ASP A 160 7.33 22.26 -74.28
CA ASP A 160 5.99 22.59 -74.77
C ASP A 160 5.47 21.51 -75.75
N ASP A 161 4.53 20.68 -75.30
CA ASP A 161 3.88 19.62 -76.08
C ASP A 161 2.82 20.13 -77.10
N SER A 162 2.87 21.41 -77.47
CA SER A 162 1.86 22.02 -78.37
C SER A 162 1.78 21.39 -79.76
N TRP A 163 2.82 20.66 -80.18
CA TRP A 163 2.81 19.95 -81.47
C TRP A 163 1.91 18.69 -81.48
N LEU A 164 1.65 18.08 -80.32
CA LEU A 164 0.84 16.85 -80.20
C LEU A 164 -0.68 17.10 -80.33
N GLN A 165 -1.15 18.33 -80.10
CA GLN A 165 -2.56 18.68 -80.20
C GLN A 165 -3.02 18.93 -81.65
N GLN A 166 -2.10 19.29 -82.55
CA GLN A 166 -2.45 19.60 -83.94
C GLN A 166 -2.76 18.34 -84.79
N ALA A 167 -2.33 17.16 -84.34
CA ALA A 167 -2.51 15.89 -85.06
C ALA A 167 -3.82 15.15 -84.75
N ARG A 168 -4.65 15.65 -83.81
CA ARG A 168 -5.96 15.04 -83.49
C ARG A 168 -7.11 15.99 -83.86
N ARG A 169 -7.32 16.22 -85.16
CA ARG A 169 -8.63 16.64 -85.68
C ARG A 169 -9.57 15.43 -85.69
N SER A 170 -10.42 15.33 -84.67
CA SER A 170 -11.47 14.31 -84.54
C SER A 170 -12.61 14.50 -85.55
N PRO A 171 -13.17 13.44 -86.16
CA PRO A 171 -14.50 13.45 -86.79
C PRO A 171 -15.64 13.11 -85.78
N PRO A 172 -16.92 13.35 -86.14
CA PRO A 172 -18.04 13.61 -85.21
C PRO A 172 -18.74 12.35 -84.64
N PRO A 173 -19.63 12.50 -83.63
CA PRO A 173 -20.22 11.38 -82.88
C PRO A 173 -21.53 10.87 -83.51
N SER A 174 -21.81 9.57 -83.33
CA SER A 174 -23.10 8.93 -83.64
C SER A 174 -23.62 8.09 -82.47
N PRO A 175 -24.95 7.88 -82.34
CA PRO A 175 -25.64 7.72 -81.05
C PRO A 175 -26.18 6.30 -80.75
N SER A 176 -26.61 6.11 -79.49
CA SER A 176 -27.56 5.11 -78.94
C SER A 176 -27.06 3.64 -78.80
N THR A 177 -27.31 2.83 -77.76
CA THR A 177 -28.09 2.85 -76.48
C THR A 177 -27.70 1.58 -75.66
N PRO A 178 -28.17 1.34 -74.41
CA PRO A 178 -27.38 0.79 -73.30
C PRO A 178 -27.58 -0.71 -72.98
N ARG A 179 -26.61 -1.35 -72.30
CA ARG A 179 -26.86 -2.55 -71.46
C ARG A 179 -25.96 -2.65 -70.20
N ARG A 180 -26.67 -2.49 -69.08
CA ARG A 180 -26.64 -3.03 -67.70
C ARG A 180 -25.42 -3.84 -67.15
N PRO A 181 -25.07 -3.67 -65.85
CA PRO A 181 -23.89 -4.26 -65.18
C PRO A 181 -24.21 -5.49 -64.29
N THR A 182 -23.22 -6.39 -64.10
CA THR A 182 -23.08 -7.34 -62.95
C THR A 182 -21.60 -7.79 -62.86
N LEU A 183 -20.87 -7.53 -61.77
CA LEU A 183 -20.74 -8.35 -60.54
C LEU A 183 -19.40 -9.13 -60.54
N ASN A 184 -18.37 -8.56 -59.89
CA ASN A 184 -17.17 -9.28 -59.47
C ASN A 184 -16.96 -9.06 -57.97
N ASN A 185 -17.24 -10.07 -57.14
CA ASN A 185 -16.69 -10.22 -55.79
C ASN A 185 -16.84 -11.68 -55.31
N PRO A 186 -15.77 -12.36 -54.86
CA PRO A 186 -15.84 -13.52 -53.99
C PRO A 186 -15.63 -13.16 -52.50
N PRO A 187 -15.88 -14.09 -51.54
CA PRO A 187 -16.38 -13.74 -50.21
C PRO A 187 -15.47 -14.11 -49.00
N THR A 188 -15.96 -13.70 -47.81
CA THR A 188 -15.77 -14.18 -46.41
C THR A 188 -14.45 -13.98 -45.61
N ARG A 189 -14.55 -13.19 -44.52
CA ARG A 189 -14.44 -13.63 -43.09
C ARG A 189 -14.60 -12.44 -42.12
N PRO A 190 -15.49 -12.49 -41.09
CA PRO A 190 -15.55 -11.45 -40.06
C PRO A 190 -14.54 -11.71 -38.94
N LEU A 191 -13.80 -10.66 -38.54
CA LEU A 191 -12.85 -10.66 -37.45
C LEU A 191 -13.57 -10.26 -36.15
N SER A 192 -13.52 -11.13 -35.14
CA SER A 192 -14.01 -10.84 -33.80
C SER A 192 -13.12 -9.80 -33.09
N GLY A 193 -13.79 -8.80 -32.49
CA GLY A 193 -13.45 -8.13 -31.25
C GLY A 193 -11.98 -7.82 -30.95
N ARG A 194 -11.55 -6.60 -31.29
CA ARG A 194 -10.43 -5.94 -30.60
C ARG A 194 -10.95 -4.63 -30.01
N GLY A 195 -11.09 -4.62 -28.68
CA GLY A 195 -11.43 -3.42 -27.90
C GLY A 195 -10.33 -2.35 -28.00
N PRO A 196 -10.61 -1.13 -27.52
CA PRO A 196 -9.72 0.01 -27.67
C PRO A 196 -8.47 -0.18 -26.80
N ALA A 197 -7.30 0.01 -27.42
CA ALA A 197 -6.03 0.10 -26.72
C ALA A 197 -5.92 1.46 -25.99
N PRO A 198 -5.25 1.53 -24.83
CA PRO A 198 -5.07 2.76 -24.07
C PRO A 198 -4.04 3.69 -24.73
N ALA A 199 -4.26 5.00 -24.59
CA ALA A 199 -3.42 6.05 -25.14
C ALA A 199 -2.03 6.12 -24.46
N ILE A 200 -0.99 6.32 -25.28
CA ILE A 200 0.38 6.65 -24.86
C ILE A 200 0.49 8.20 -24.83
N PRO A 201 0.92 8.84 -23.74
CA PRO A 201 1.30 10.25 -23.77
C PRO A 201 2.81 10.42 -24.08
N SER A 202 3.11 11.33 -25.01
CA SER A 202 4.46 11.84 -25.28
C SER A 202 4.95 12.80 -24.17
N PRO A 203 6.27 13.00 -24.01
CA PRO A 203 6.84 13.69 -22.86
C PRO A 203 6.84 15.22 -23.04
N GLY A 204 6.19 15.92 -22.12
CA GLY A 204 6.28 17.37 -21.95
C GLY A 204 6.66 17.70 -20.50
N PRO A 205 7.42 18.79 -20.26
CA PRO A 205 7.96 19.10 -18.95
C PRO A 205 6.83 19.63 -18.06
N GLN A 206 6.94 19.37 -16.75
CA GLN A 206 6.06 19.82 -15.65
C GLN A 206 5.06 18.77 -15.17
N SER A 207 5.55 17.83 -14.36
CA SER A 207 4.73 17.04 -13.45
C SER A 207 5.15 17.34 -12.01
N GLY A 208 4.28 18.05 -11.30
CA GLY A 208 4.41 18.30 -9.87
C GLY A 208 4.23 17.00 -9.07
N ALA A 209 5.18 16.76 -8.16
CA ALA A 209 5.12 15.68 -7.18
C ALA A 209 4.16 16.04 -6.03
N PRO A 210 3.53 15.06 -5.36
CA PRO A 210 2.72 15.31 -4.17
C PRO A 210 3.60 15.77 -2.99
N PRO A 211 3.08 16.58 -2.05
CA PRO A 211 3.90 17.18 -1.00
C PRO A 211 4.39 16.13 0.01
N VAL A 212 5.69 16.16 0.28
CA VAL A 212 6.37 15.39 1.32
C VAL A 212 6.11 16.01 2.70
N PRO A 213 5.88 15.22 3.77
CA PRO A 213 5.68 15.77 5.11
C PRO A 213 6.97 16.40 5.65
N PHE A 214 6.88 17.69 6.02
CA PHE A 214 7.76 18.51 6.86
C PHE A 214 9.20 17.99 7.10
N ARG A 215 10.15 18.57 6.38
CA ARG A 215 11.58 18.55 6.73
C ARG A 215 11.94 19.91 7.37
N PRO A 216 12.47 19.97 8.60
CA PRO A 216 13.02 21.20 9.16
C PRO A 216 14.25 21.63 8.33
N GLY A 217 14.31 22.92 7.97
CA GLY A 217 15.39 23.50 7.17
C GLY A 217 16.77 23.52 7.87
N PRO A 218 17.84 23.88 7.14
CA PRO A 218 19.21 23.81 7.63
C PRO A 218 19.52 24.90 8.66
N LEU A 219 20.27 24.52 9.70
CA LEU A 219 20.71 25.36 10.81
C LEU A 219 21.73 26.43 10.37
N PRO A 220 21.78 27.61 11.03
CA PRO A 220 22.76 28.65 10.76
C PRO A 220 24.17 28.28 11.29
N PRO A 221 25.25 28.92 10.79
CA PRO A 221 26.62 28.59 11.19
C PRO A 221 26.93 29.09 12.60
N PHE A 222 27.69 28.29 13.35
CA PHE A 222 28.15 28.60 14.72
C PHE A 222 29.15 29.76 14.74
N PRO A 223 29.05 30.71 15.68
CA PRO A 223 30.17 31.59 16.00
C PRO A 223 31.14 30.86 16.95
N SER A 224 32.41 30.80 16.55
CA SER A 224 33.53 30.57 17.46
C SER A 224 33.81 31.84 18.27
N GLY A 225 34.00 31.70 19.57
CA GLY A 225 34.45 32.79 20.43
C GLY A 225 33.91 32.61 21.84
N GLY A 226 34.79 32.23 22.76
CA GLY A 226 34.44 31.72 24.08
C GLY A 226 33.93 32.76 25.05
N GLU A 227 33.15 32.29 26.01
CA GLU A 227 33.34 32.50 27.45
C GLU A 227 32.39 31.55 28.19
N ALA A 228 32.82 31.11 29.37
CA ALA A 228 32.20 30.08 30.18
C ALA A 228 30.73 30.41 30.57
N HIS A 229 30.02 29.39 31.07
CA HIS A 229 28.84 29.36 31.96
C HIS A 229 27.69 28.50 31.42
N GLY A 230 27.53 27.29 31.97
CA GLY A 230 26.29 26.50 31.83
C GLY A 230 26.48 25.00 32.01
N GLY A 231 26.41 24.52 33.27
CA GLY A 231 26.30 23.08 33.58
C GLY A 231 24.92 22.48 33.24
N PRO A 232 24.74 21.15 33.35
CA PRO A 232 23.54 20.44 32.92
C PRO A 232 22.32 20.75 33.82
N PRO A 233 21.07 20.55 33.36
CA PRO A 233 19.88 20.98 34.06
C PRO A 233 19.63 20.19 35.36
N GLN A 234 19.22 20.91 36.40
CA GLN A 234 19.03 20.41 37.76
C GLN A 234 17.66 19.73 37.94
N VAL A 235 17.63 18.60 38.63
CA VAL A 235 16.43 17.79 38.93
C VAL A 235 15.64 18.42 40.10
N PRO A 236 14.29 18.51 40.07
CA PRO A 236 13.50 19.08 41.17
C PRO A 236 13.63 18.31 42.50
N SER A 237 13.72 19.05 43.61
CA SER A 237 13.91 18.53 44.97
C SER A 237 12.64 17.90 45.55
N ARG A 238 12.79 16.72 46.15
CA ARG A 238 11.74 16.00 46.88
C ARG A 238 11.68 16.49 48.34
N PRO A 239 10.50 16.78 48.93
CA PRO A 239 10.41 17.20 50.33
C PRO A 239 10.76 16.04 51.29
N THR A 240 11.53 16.38 52.32
CA THR A 240 12.08 15.49 53.34
C THR A 240 10.98 14.94 54.25
N ARG A 241 10.82 13.61 54.29
CA ARG A 241 9.97 12.91 55.27
C ARG A 241 10.78 12.70 56.55
N ALA A 242 10.37 13.33 57.65
CA ALA A 242 10.94 13.10 58.97
C ALA A 242 10.66 11.66 59.45
N PRO A 243 11.60 11.01 60.16
CA PRO A 243 11.36 9.68 60.74
C PRO A 243 10.41 9.77 61.95
N PRO A 244 9.61 8.70 62.22
CA PRO A 244 8.73 8.69 63.38
C PRO A 244 9.53 8.54 64.68
N SER A 245 9.21 9.35 65.68
CA SER A 245 9.67 9.16 67.06
C SER A 245 8.92 8.00 67.70
N VAL A 246 9.66 7.07 68.29
CA VAL A 246 9.16 5.90 69.01
C VAL A 246 8.89 6.30 70.47
N PRO A 247 7.73 5.94 71.05
CA PRO A 247 7.59 5.73 72.48
C PRO A 247 7.95 4.29 72.88
#